data_AF-A0A927GJF4-F1
#
_entry.id   AF-A0A927GJF4-F1
#
_cell.length_a   1.000
_cell.length_b   1.000
_cell.length_c   1.000
_cell.angle_alpha   90.00
_cell.angle_beta   90.00
_cell.angle_gamma   90.00
#
_symmetry.space_group_name_H-M   'P 1'
#
loop_
_entity.id
_entity.type
_entity.pdbx_description
1 polymer ?
#
loop_
_entity_poly.entity_id
_entity_poly.type
_entity_poly.pdbx_seq_one_letter_code
_entity_poly.pdbx_strand_id
1 'polypeptide(L)'
;MSVFQVIKSLFQAKSPSQPAGPTAFDTPEGDIDAPITLFSPRLAEGFLSIEEESRKFLEHYGDFTTFFYRPCFDRFLRKEVLLFREPEGKNLAFLDEDHWARKHPFNFPGPFYSGESDTCGMGVEQAPENVMNDADCCEYVFKQPTSYYELLRVLDAAAVEVFDSYSSNGNEYWTYELCKNWWRNKEQLLNNLASAEVAEMNNGQAQLYIAYLNGPAETDLRRYCYFLENGQYPQENSIALPEL
;
A
#
# COMPACT_ATOMS: atom_id res chain seq x y z
N MET A 1 48.19 -21.08 31.73
CA MET A 1 47.39 -20.08 31.00
C MET A 1 47.51 -20.37 29.53
N SER A 2 46.38 -20.58 28.84
CA SER A 2 46.37 -21.03 27.44
C SER A 2 46.60 -19.86 26.49
N VAL A 3 47.32 -20.10 25.39
CA VAL A 3 47.53 -19.16 24.27
C VAL A 3 46.20 -18.56 23.78
N PHE A 4 45.09 -19.29 23.92
CA PHE A 4 43.74 -18.82 23.61
C PHE A 4 43.23 -17.66 24.50
N GLN A 5 43.72 -17.52 25.74
CA GLN A 5 43.29 -16.42 26.63
C GLN A 5 44.01 -15.10 26.31
N VAL A 6 45.23 -15.16 25.78
CA VAL A 6 46.01 -13.97 25.38
C VAL A 6 45.49 -13.36 24.07
N ILE A 7 44.98 -14.19 23.16
CA ILE A 7 44.35 -13.72 21.91
C ILE A 7 43.01 -13.03 22.20
N LYS A 8 42.25 -13.50 23.20
CA LYS A 8 40.93 -12.93 23.53
C LYS A 8 41.02 -11.52 24.15
N SER A 9 42.14 -11.15 24.78
CA SER A 9 42.36 -9.80 25.31
C SER A 9 42.86 -8.80 24.27
N LEU A 10 43.36 -9.25 23.12
CA LEU A 10 43.83 -8.37 22.03
C LEU A 10 42.71 -7.90 21.09
N PHE A 11 41.52 -8.51 21.16
CA PHE A 11 40.34 -8.13 20.37
C PHE A 11 39.23 -7.44 21.17
N GLN A 12 39.44 -7.14 22.46
CA GLN A 12 38.57 -6.22 23.20
C GLN A 12 38.98 -4.76 22.89
N ALA A 13 38.86 -4.38 21.62
CA ALA A 13 38.85 -2.99 21.25
C ALA A 13 37.54 -2.38 21.79
N LYS A 14 37.70 -1.36 22.62
CA LYS A 14 36.66 -0.44 23.08
C LYS A 14 35.77 -0.07 21.89
N SER A 15 34.50 -0.51 21.89
CA SER A 15 33.55 -0.07 20.87
C SER A 15 33.54 1.46 20.88
N PRO A 16 33.82 2.14 19.76
CA PRO A 16 33.60 3.56 19.68
C PRO A 16 32.11 3.77 19.95
N SER A 17 31.82 4.68 20.87
CA SER A 17 30.47 5.18 21.10
C SER A 17 29.85 5.49 19.74
N GLN A 18 28.76 4.78 19.40
CA GLN A 18 27.95 5.14 18.24
C GLN A 18 27.63 6.63 18.38
N PRO A 19 27.90 7.47 17.36
CA PRO A 19 27.31 8.79 17.34
C PRO A 19 25.79 8.58 17.44
N ALA A 20 25.13 9.39 18.27
CA ALA A 20 23.68 9.41 18.35
C ALA A 20 23.15 9.43 16.90
N GLY A 21 22.36 8.41 16.54
CA GLY A 21 21.69 8.40 15.25
C GLY A 21 20.87 9.69 15.10
N PRO A 22 20.62 10.15 13.87
CA PRO A 22 19.80 11.33 13.64
C PRO A 22 18.46 11.14 14.36
N THR A 23 18.31 11.82 15.49
CA THR A 23 17.05 12.02 16.18
C THR A 23 16.32 13.14 15.47
N ALA A 24 15.05 12.90 15.17
CA ALA A 24 14.17 13.68 14.29
C ALA A 24 14.41 13.38 12.80
N PHE A 25 13.48 12.64 12.21
CA PHE A 25 13.16 12.80 10.79
C PHE A 25 12.63 14.22 10.62
N ASP A 26 13.54 15.19 10.51
CA ASP A 26 13.23 16.37 9.74
C ASP A 26 12.91 15.83 8.35
N THR A 27 11.61 15.73 8.04
CA THR A 27 11.15 15.57 6.67
C THR A 27 12.00 16.54 5.86
N PRO A 28 12.78 16.09 4.87
CA PRO A 28 13.19 17.00 3.84
C PRO A 28 11.90 17.71 3.41
N GLU A 29 11.93 19.02 3.24
CA GLU A 29 10.93 19.73 2.43
C GLU A 29 11.06 19.21 0.98
N GLY A 30 10.91 17.90 0.81
CA GLY A 30 10.85 17.21 -0.45
C GLY A 30 9.53 17.63 -1.05
N ASP A 31 9.61 18.13 -2.27
CA ASP A 31 8.45 18.47 -3.07
C ASP A 31 7.59 17.21 -3.24
N ILE A 32 6.55 17.07 -2.41
CA ILE A 32 5.58 15.97 -2.47
C ILE A 32 4.77 16.02 -3.77
N ASP A 33 4.71 17.17 -4.43
CA ASP A 33 3.98 17.36 -5.68
C ASP A 33 4.82 16.91 -6.89
N ALA A 34 6.17 16.94 -6.79
CA ALA A 34 7.06 16.51 -7.87
C ALA A 34 6.84 15.05 -8.32
N PRO A 35 6.72 14.06 -7.42
CA PRO A 35 6.33 12.69 -7.76
C PRO A 35 5.01 12.58 -8.53
N ILE A 36 3.97 13.30 -8.13
CA ILE A 36 2.64 13.26 -8.79
C ILE A 36 2.70 13.97 -10.16
N THR A 37 3.49 15.04 -10.24
CA THR A 37 3.72 15.78 -11.48
C THR A 37 4.38 14.91 -12.55
N LEU A 38 5.26 13.98 -12.16
CA LEU A 38 5.93 13.05 -13.08
C LEU A 38 4.93 12.21 -13.89
N PHE A 39 3.85 11.74 -13.26
CA PHE A 39 2.85 10.89 -13.91
C PHE A 39 1.71 11.68 -14.55
N SER A 40 1.61 13.00 -14.29
CA SER A 40 0.49 13.84 -14.72
C SER A 40 0.14 13.76 -16.21
N PRO A 41 1.10 13.69 -17.16
CA PRO A 41 0.77 13.51 -18.59
C PRO A 41 0.02 12.21 -18.86
N ARG A 42 0.45 11.11 -18.22
CA ARG A 42 -0.16 9.79 -18.38
C ARG A 42 -1.45 9.64 -17.58
N LEU A 43 -1.58 10.32 -16.45
CA LEU A 43 -2.85 10.43 -15.74
C LEU A 43 -3.89 11.17 -16.59
N ALA A 44 -3.48 12.23 -17.28
CA ALA A 44 -4.34 12.99 -18.18
C ALA A 44 -4.82 12.14 -19.37
N GLU A 45 -3.97 11.22 -19.85
CA GLU A 45 -4.34 10.17 -20.80
C GLU A 45 -5.28 9.16 -20.12
N GLY A 46 -6.58 9.29 -20.40
CA GLY A 46 -7.61 8.40 -19.85
C GLY A 46 -8.34 8.93 -18.63
N PHE A 47 -7.93 10.08 -18.05
CA PHE A 47 -8.64 10.75 -16.94
C PHE A 47 -10.15 10.82 -17.17
N LEU A 48 -10.57 11.39 -18.32
CA LEU A 48 -12.00 11.55 -18.65
C LEU A 48 -12.74 10.22 -18.74
N SER A 49 -12.07 9.15 -19.16
CA SER A 49 -12.64 7.82 -19.25
C SER A 49 -12.88 7.23 -17.86
N ILE A 50 -11.85 7.27 -17.00
CA ILE A 50 -11.94 6.77 -15.62
C ILE A 50 -12.92 7.60 -14.79
N GLU A 51 -12.97 8.92 -14.99
CA GLU A 51 -13.91 9.82 -14.33
C GLU A 51 -15.37 9.48 -14.68
N GLU A 52 -15.64 9.24 -15.97
CA GLU A 52 -16.97 8.81 -16.44
C GLU A 52 -17.34 7.42 -15.90
N GLU A 53 -16.39 6.49 -15.87
CA GLU A 53 -16.60 5.16 -15.33
C GLU A 53 -16.84 5.19 -13.81
N SER A 54 -16.05 5.96 -13.07
CA SER A 54 -16.21 6.21 -11.64
C SER A 54 -17.62 6.73 -11.30
N ARG A 55 -18.16 7.63 -12.13
CA ARG A 55 -19.55 8.11 -11.99
C ARG A 55 -20.57 6.99 -12.19
N LYS A 56 -20.40 6.12 -13.19
CA LYS A 56 -21.28 4.96 -13.38
C LYS A 56 -21.24 4.00 -12.19
N PHE A 57 -20.06 3.78 -11.63
CA PHE A 57 -19.91 2.96 -10.42
C PHE A 57 -20.62 3.59 -9.22
N LEU A 58 -20.47 4.90 -9.02
CA LEU A 58 -21.17 5.63 -7.96
C LEU A 58 -22.69 5.54 -8.11
N GLU A 59 -23.20 5.71 -9.34
CA GLU A 59 -24.64 5.58 -9.63
C GLU A 59 -25.17 4.16 -9.40
N HIS A 60 -24.36 3.14 -9.70
CA HIS A 60 -24.78 1.75 -9.61
C HIS A 60 -24.63 1.15 -8.20
N TYR A 61 -23.50 1.39 -7.55
CA TYR A 61 -23.12 0.76 -6.28
C TYR A 61 -23.32 1.67 -5.06
N GLY A 62 -23.52 2.97 -5.25
CA GLY A 62 -23.73 3.93 -4.17
C GLY A 62 -22.45 4.27 -3.43
N ASP A 63 -22.55 4.52 -2.12
CA ASP A 63 -21.43 4.96 -1.28
C ASP A 63 -20.19 4.06 -1.41
N PHE A 64 -19.03 4.67 -1.67
CA PHE A 64 -17.79 3.96 -1.92
C PHE A 64 -17.34 3.12 -0.72
N THR A 65 -17.42 3.66 0.50
CA THR A 65 -16.93 2.94 1.68
C THR A 65 -17.78 1.71 1.98
N THR A 66 -19.09 1.82 1.80
CA THR A 66 -20.06 0.72 1.93
C THR A 66 -19.83 -0.35 0.86
N PHE A 67 -19.51 0.06 -0.36
CA PHE A 67 -19.16 -0.84 -1.46
C PHE A 67 -17.83 -1.56 -1.20
N PHE A 68 -16.80 -0.82 -0.78
CA PHE A 68 -15.42 -1.29 -0.72
C PHE A 68 -15.14 -2.14 0.52
N TYR A 69 -15.65 -1.71 1.68
CA TYR A 69 -15.49 -2.43 2.94
C TYR A 69 -16.71 -3.29 3.24
N ARG A 70 -16.76 -4.43 2.56
CA ARG A 70 -17.81 -5.44 2.73
C ARG A 70 -17.23 -6.84 2.91
N PRO A 71 -17.97 -7.75 3.57
CA PRO A 71 -17.61 -9.16 3.60
C PRO A 71 -17.52 -9.74 2.20
N CYS A 72 -16.55 -10.64 1.98
CA CYS A 72 -16.32 -11.31 0.68
C CYS A 72 -16.11 -10.32 -0.49
N PHE A 73 -15.48 -9.17 -0.23
CA PHE A 73 -15.23 -8.13 -1.25
C PHE A 73 -14.56 -8.71 -2.50
N ASP A 74 -13.53 -9.55 -2.36
CA ASP A 74 -12.83 -10.19 -3.49
C ASP A 74 -13.78 -10.94 -4.42
N ARG A 75 -14.61 -11.83 -3.86
CA ARG A 75 -15.56 -12.61 -4.64
C ARG A 75 -16.58 -11.70 -5.33
N PHE A 76 -17.05 -10.66 -4.65
CA PHE A 76 -17.97 -9.68 -5.22
C PHE A 76 -17.31 -8.89 -6.36
N LEU A 77 -16.07 -8.44 -6.16
CA LEU A 77 -15.27 -7.74 -7.17
C LEU A 77 -15.15 -8.59 -8.43
N ARG A 78 -14.69 -9.85 -8.31
CA ARG A 78 -14.44 -10.73 -9.45
C ARG A 78 -15.70 -11.23 -10.16
N LYS A 79 -16.79 -11.44 -9.42
CA LYS A 79 -18.02 -12.03 -9.99
C LYS A 79 -19.07 -11.01 -10.43
N GLU A 80 -18.96 -9.77 -9.99
CA GLU A 80 -19.95 -8.74 -10.30
C GLU A 80 -19.29 -7.49 -10.87
N VAL A 81 -18.35 -6.90 -10.14
CA VAL A 81 -17.77 -5.60 -10.48
C VAL A 81 -16.94 -5.64 -11.76
N LEU A 82 -16.07 -6.65 -11.89
CA LEU A 82 -15.25 -6.82 -13.10
C LEU A 82 -16.10 -7.11 -14.34
N LEU A 83 -17.20 -7.86 -14.19
CA LEU A 83 -18.16 -8.10 -15.28
C LEU A 83 -19.02 -6.88 -15.58
N PHE A 84 -19.31 -6.04 -14.60
CA PHE A 84 -19.98 -4.76 -14.83
C PHE A 84 -19.10 -3.81 -15.66
N ARG A 85 -17.79 -3.80 -15.37
CA ARG A 85 -16.76 -3.04 -16.10
C ARG A 85 -16.54 -3.58 -17.52
N GLU A 86 -16.32 -4.88 -17.64
CA GLU A 86 -16.08 -5.59 -18.91
C GLU A 86 -17.12 -6.72 -19.12
N PRO A 87 -18.34 -6.40 -19.60
CA PRO A 87 -19.42 -7.39 -19.75
C PRO A 87 -19.12 -8.55 -20.69
N GLU A 88 -18.17 -8.36 -21.61
CA GLU A 88 -17.74 -9.41 -22.53
C GLU A 88 -16.79 -10.42 -21.85
N GLY A 89 -16.35 -10.15 -20.61
CA GLY A 89 -15.42 -10.98 -19.85
C GLY A 89 -14.03 -11.10 -20.47
N LYS A 90 -13.70 -10.19 -21.40
CA LYS A 90 -12.38 -10.14 -22.03
C LYS A 90 -11.43 -9.44 -21.06
N ASN A 91 -10.23 -10.00 -20.88
CA ASN A 91 -9.15 -9.42 -20.07
C ASN A 91 -9.43 -9.36 -18.54
N LEU A 92 -10.16 -10.32 -17.98
CA LEU A 92 -10.39 -10.44 -16.53
C LEU A 92 -9.44 -11.41 -15.83
N ALA A 93 -8.30 -11.73 -16.45
CA ALA A 93 -7.32 -12.68 -15.90
C ALA A 93 -6.33 -11.96 -14.96
N PHE A 94 -6.86 -11.35 -13.90
CA PHE A 94 -6.09 -10.70 -12.83
C PHE A 94 -6.90 -10.73 -11.53
N LEU A 95 -6.22 -10.60 -10.38
CA LEU A 95 -6.73 -10.86 -9.03
C LEU A 95 -7.18 -12.31 -8.79
N ASP A 96 -6.68 -13.27 -9.58
CA ASP A 96 -7.16 -14.65 -9.49
C ASP A 96 -6.44 -15.46 -8.40
N GLU A 97 -5.24 -15.03 -8.03
CA GLU A 97 -4.37 -15.70 -7.08
C GLU A 97 -4.35 -15.06 -5.68
N ASP A 98 -4.03 -15.91 -4.70
CA ASP A 98 -3.87 -15.53 -3.30
C ASP A 98 -2.40 -15.38 -2.94
N HIS A 99 -1.96 -14.15 -2.70
CA HIS A 99 -0.56 -13.86 -2.39
C HIS A 99 -0.27 -13.64 -0.91
N TRP A 100 -1.22 -13.92 -0.01
CA TRP A 100 -1.09 -13.50 1.39
C TRP A 100 0.20 -13.99 2.07
N ALA A 101 0.60 -15.23 1.76
CA ALA A 101 1.80 -15.86 2.29
C ALA A 101 3.11 -15.19 1.84
N ARG A 102 3.08 -14.51 0.68
CA ARG A 102 4.20 -13.79 0.08
C ARG A 102 3.90 -12.29 -0.11
N LYS A 103 2.97 -11.72 0.67
CA LYS A 103 2.60 -10.31 0.52
C LYS A 103 3.79 -9.40 0.75
N HIS A 104 3.87 -8.33 -0.05
CA HIS A 104 4.92 -7.34 0.11
C HIS A 104 4.80 -6.64 1.48
N PRO A 105 5.90 -6.45 2.23
CA PRO A 105 5.86 -5.90 3.59
C PRO A 105 5.40 -4.44 3.66
N PHE A 106 5.54 -3.68 2.58
CA PHE A 106 5.13 -2.27 2.50
C PHE A 106 3.66 -2.09 2.09
N ASN A 107 2.89 -3.16 1.89
CA ASN A 107 1.45 -3.01 1.68
C ASN A 107 0.81 -2.40 2.93
N PHE A 108 0.01 -1.36 2.72
CA PHE A 108 -0.83 -0.80 3.76
C PHE A 108 -2.05 -1.70 3.99
N PRO A 109 -2.40 -2.04 5.24
CA PRO A 109 -3.50 -2.97 5.52
C PRO A 109 -4.83 -2.55 4.88
N GLY A 110 -5.52 -3.52 4.26
CA GLY A 110 -6.76 -3.27 3.55
C GLY A 110 -7.16 -4.40 2.60
N PRO A 111 -8.24 -4.22 1.82
CA PRO A 111 -8.71 -5.21 0.86
C PRO A 111 -7.65 -5.56 -0.20
N PHE A 112 -6.98 -4.56 -0.77
CA PHE A 112 -5.95 -4.77 -1.78
C PHE A 112 -4.55 -4.92 -1.19
N TYR A 113 -3.76 -5.79 -1.78
CA TYR A 113 -2.33 -5.90 -1.51
C TYR A 113 -1.64 -6.55 -2.71
N SER A 114 -0.33 -6.40 -2.80
CA SER A 114 0.51 -7.17 -3.74
C SER A 114 1.27 -8.29 -3.04
N GLY A 115 1.55 -9.35 -3.80
CA GLY A 115 2.54 -10.37 -3.52
C GLY A 115 3.94 -9.99 -3.93
N GLU A 116 4.66 -10.96 -4.44
CA GLU A 116 5.89 -10.78 -5.20
C GLU A 116 5.51 -10.44 -6.65
N SER A 117 5.81 -9.22 -7.11
CA SER A 117 5.51 -8.76 -8.47
C SER A 117 6.72 -8.90 -9.40
N ASP A 118 6.52 -8.58 -10.68
CA ASP A 118 7.66 -8.34 -11.57
C ASP A 118 8.45 -7.07 -11.18
N THR A 119 9.51 -6.79 -11.94
CA THR A 119 10.35 -5.60 -11.77
C THR A 119 10.13 -4.56 -12.87
N CYS A 120 9.01 -4.64 -13.61
CA CYS A 120 8.70 -3.70 -14.69
C CYS A 120 8.08 -2.40 -14.18
N GLY A 121 7.37 -2.43 -13.04
CA GLY A 121 6.93 -1.24 -12.32
C GLY A 121 5.83 -0.43 -13.03
N MET A 122 5.04 -1.08 -13.89
CA MET A 122 4.01 -0.46 -14.73
C MET A 122 2.77 -0.01 -13.92
N GLY A 123 2.51 -0.63 -12.77
CA GLY A 123 1.37 -0.35 -11.91
C GLY A 123 1.41 1.05 -11.31
N VAL A 124 2.60 1.58 -11.00
CA VAL A 124 2.78 2.95 -10.50
C VAL A 124 2.29 3.98 -11.52
N GLU A 125 2.46 3.72 -12.82
CA GLU A 125 1.99 4.62 -13.87
C GLU A 125 0.46 4.62 -13.99
N GLN A 126 -0.19 3.52 -13.57
CA GLN A 126 -1.64 3.41 -13.53
C GLN A 126 -2.20 4.04 -12.25
N ALA A 127 -1.62 3.78 -11.08
CA ALA A 127 -2.16 4.21 -9.80
C ALA A 127 -1.12 4.87 -8.89
N PRO A 128 -0.51 6.01 -9.27
CA PRO A 128 0.60 6.62 -8.51
C PRO A 128 0.19 7.12 -7.12
N GLU A 129 -1.11 7.29 -6.87
CA GLU A 129 -1.65 7.67 -5.56
C GLU A 129 -1.88 6.48 -4.62
N ASN A 130 -1.77 5.24 -5.13
CA ASN A 130 -2.09 4.02 -4.38
C ASN A 130 -0.98 2.96 -4.44
N VAL A 131 -0.19 2.94 -5.52
CA VAL A 131 0.83 1.95 -5.85
C VAL A 131 2.20 2.60 -5.91
N MET A 132 3.21 1.90 -5.39
CA MET A 132 4.60 2.34 -5.37
C MET A 132 5.53 1.13 -5.55
N ASN A 133 6.77 1.39 -5.97
CA ASN A 133 7.80 0.37 -6.11
C ASN A 133 8.82 0.43 -4.97
N ASP A 134 9.35 -0.73 -4.59
CA ASP A 134 10.45 -0.85 -3.64
C ASP A 134 11.82 -0.69 -4.34
N ALA A 135 12.90 -1.05 -3.65
CA ALA A 135 14.26 -0.98 -4.19
C ALA A 135 14.54 -1.99 -5.32
N ASP A 136 13.74 -3.05 -5.44
CA ASP A 136 13.86 -4.11 -6.44
C ASP A 136 12.84 -3.92 -7.59
N CYS A 137 12.19 -2.76 -7.67
CA CYS A 137 11.06 -2.47 -8.57
C CYS A 137 9.81 -3.33 -8.34
N CYS A 138 9.69 -3.98 -7.18
CA CYS A 138 8.48 -4.72 -6.84
C CYS A 138 7.38 -3.77 -6.37
N GLU A 139 6.17 -3.95 -6.90
CA GLU A 139 5.01 -3.10 -6.69
C GLU A 139 4.32 -3.42 -5.36
N TYR A 140 3.79 -2.40 -4.68
CA TYR A 140 2.95 -2.55 -3.50
C TYR A 140 1.90 -1.46 -3.35
N VAL A 141 0.80 -1.81 -2.68
CA VAL A 141 -0.31 -0.90 -2.39
C VAL A 141 -0.01 -0.14 -1.10
N PHE A 142 0.51 1.08 -1.21
CA PHE A 142 0.89 1.90 -0.07
C PHE A 142 -0.28 2.70 0.54
N LYS A 143 -1.36 2.86 -0.22
CA LYS A 143 -2.61 3.52 0.21
C LYS A 143 -3.81 2.83 -0.43
N GLN A 144 -4.77 2.42 0.39
CA GLN A 144 -6.00 1.81 -0.12
C GLN A 144 -6.85 2.82 -0.89
N PRO A 145 -7.58 2.40 -1.94
CA PRO A 145 -8.52 3.27 -2.64
C PRO A 145 -9.52 3.94 -1.69
N THR A 146 -9.74 5.23 -1.89
CA THR A 146 -10.72 6.04 -1.13
C THR A 146 -11.91 6.51 -1.97
N SER A 147 -11.90 6.21 -3.27
CA SER A 147 -12.96 6.53 -4.22
C SER A 147 -13.03 5.48 -5.34
N TYR A 148 -14.13 5.48 -6.11
CA TYR A 148 -14.22 4.64 -7.31
C TYR A 148 -13.18 4.99 -8.36
N TYR A 149 -12.76 6.26 -8.45
CA TYR A 149 -11.68 6.66 -9.33
C TYR A 149 -10.39 5.93 -8.94
N GLU A 150 -9.96 6.06 -7.67
CA GLU A 150 -8.74 5.38 -7.18
C GLU A 150 -8.86 3.85 -7.32
N LEU A 151 -10.03 3.27 -7.07
CA LEU A 151 -10.28 1.83 -7.27
C LEU A 151 -10.01 1.42 -8.71
N LEU A 152 -10.58 2.12 -9.68
CA LEU A 152 -10.41 1.81 -11.10
C LEU A 152 -8.95 1.92 -11.51
N ARG A 153 -8.21 2.90 -10.99
CA ARG A 153 -6.76 3.01 -11.21
C ARG A 153 -5.99 1.81 -10.64
N VAL A 154 -6.33 1.35 -9.44
CA VAL A 154 -5.72 0.12 -8.85
C VAL A 154 -6.08 -1.13 -9.65
N LEU A 155 -7.29 -1.23 -10.20
CA LEU A 155 -7.67 -2.32 -11.09
C LEU A 155 -6.86 -2.27 -12.40
N ASP A 156 -6.61 -1.07 -12.95
CA ASP A 156 -5.76 -0.92 -14.13
C ASP A 156 -4.30 -1.29 -13.82
N ALA A 157 -3.79 -0.96 -12.64
CA ALA A 157 -2.47 -1.40 -12.18
C ALA A 157 -2.39 -2.94 -12.14
N ALA A 158 -3.38 -3.60 -11.52
CA ALA A 158 -3.43 -5.06 -11.45
C ALA A 158 -3.58 -5.71 -12.83
N ALA A 159 -4.31 -5.09 -13.76
CA ALA A 159 -4.54 -5.65 -15.10
C ALA A 159 -3.30 -5.55 -16.02
N VAL A 160 -2.40 -4.60 -15.78
CA VAL A 160 -1.15 -4.45 -16.57
C VAL A 160 0.04 -5.19 -15.96
N GLU A 161 -0.08 -5.66 -14.71
CA GLU A 161 0.95 -6.44 -14.05
C GLU A 161 0.95 -7.87 -14.58
N VAL A 162 2.10 -8.34 -15.06
CA VAL A 162 2.18 -9.55 -15.89
C VAL A 162 2.21 -10.85 -15.09
N PHE A 163 2.48 -10.80 -13.78
CA PHE A 163 2.54 -11.96 -12.90
C PHE A 163 1.29 -12.16 -12.04
N ASP A 164 0.23 -11.38 -12.26
CA ASP A 164 -0.99 -11.41 -11.45
C ASP A 164 -0.69 -11.30 -9.95
N SER A 165 0.23 -10.42 -9.57
CA SER A 165 0.74 -10.30 -8.21
C SER A 165 -0.21 -9.56 -7.26
N TYR A 166 -1.29 -8.97 -7.76
CA TYR A 166 -2.29 -8.29 -6.93
C TYR A 166 -3.34 -9.26 -6.41
N SER A 167 -3.79 -9.03 -5.17
CA SER A 167 -4.92 -9.74 -4.57
C SER A 167 -5.89 -8.73 -3.94
N SER A 168 -7.18 -9.11 -3.87
CA SER A 168 -8.24 -8.26 -3.30
C SER A 168 -8.94 -8.86 -2.07
N ASN A 169 -8.44 -10.00 -1.59
CA ASN A 169 -9.00 -10.76 -0.48
C ASN A 169 -8.38 -10.41 0.88
N GLY A 170 -7.74 -9.24 1.02
CA GLY A 170 -7.09 -8.83 2.27
C GLY A 170 -8.02 -8.81 3.49
N ASN A 171 -9.32 -8.55 3.29
CA ASN A 171 -10.34 -8.60 4.34
C ASN A 171 -10.54 -9.99 4.97
N GLU A 172 -10.11 -11.06 4.29
CA GLU A 172 -10.19 -12.44 4.81
C GLU A 172 -9.02 -12.76 5.75
N TYR A 173 -7.96 -11.96 5.69
CA TYR A 173 -6.69 -12.23 6.35
C TYR A 173 -6.32 -11.22 7.42
N TRP A 174 -6.55 -9.93 7.16
CA TRP A 174 -6.29 -8.91 8.14
C TRP A 174 -7.21 -9.11 9.35
N THR A 175 -6.60 -9.00 10.52
CA THR A 175 -7.29 -8.94 11.80
C THR A 175 -6.86 -7.69 12.52
N TYR A 176 -7.64 -7.22 13.49
CA TYR A 176 -7.26 -6.09 14.33
C TYR A 176 -5.85 -6.24 14.90
N GLU A 177 -5.51 -7.42 15.44
CA GLU A 177 -4.18 -7.69 16.01
C GLU A 177 -3.05 -7.66 14.96
N LEU A 178 -3.30 -8.11 13.73
CA LEU A 178 -2.31 -8.02 12.65
C LEU A 178 -2.09 -6.57 12.22
N CYS A 179 -3.15 -5.80 12.07
CA CYS A 179 -3.07 -4.36 11.77
C CYS A 179 -2.32 -3.61 12.87
N LYS A 180 -2.62 -3.93 14.14
CA LYS A 180 -1.94 -3.37 15.31
C LYS A 180 -0.45 -3.67 15.32
N ASN A 181 -0.08 -4.93 15.08
CA ASN A 181 1.31 -5.34 15.01
C ASN A 181 2.05 -4.74 13.81
N TRP A 182 1.37 -4.57 12.67
CA TRP A 182 1.91 -3.85 11.52
C TRP A 182 2.21 -2.39 11.88
N TRP A 183 1.26 -1.70 12.52
CA TRP A 183 1.41 -0.29 12.94
C TRP A 183 2.55 -0.10 13.94
N ARG A 184 2.74 -1.02 14.89
CA ARG A 184 3.88 -0.99 15.82
C ARG A 184 5.24 -1.01 15.14
N ASN A 185 5.32 -1.54 13.91
CA ASN A 185 6.54 -1.55 13.10
C ASN A 185 6.67 -0.32 12.19
N LYS A 186 5.79 0.70 12.31
CA LYS A 186 5.81 1.92 11.50
C LYS A 186 7.20 2.57 11.46
N GLU A 187 7.90 2.68 12.58
CA GLU A 187 9.24 3.27 12.61
C GLU A 187 10.25 2.48 11.76
N GLN A 188 10.17 1.15 11.78
CA GLN A 188 11.01 0.31 10.92
C GLN A 188 10.64 0.50 9.44
N LEU A 189 9.34 0.60 9.13
CA LEU A 189 8.85 0.88 7.79
C LEU A 189 9.37 2.23 7.27
N LEU A 190 9.28 3.29 8.08
CA LEU A 190 9.81 4.62 7.76
C LEU A 190 11.32 4.59 7.48
N ASN A 191 12.09 3.87 8.30
CA ASN A 191 13.53 3.69 8.09
C ASN A 191 13.83 3.00 6.75
N ASN A 192 13.07 1.95 6.40
CA ASN A 192 13.27 1.24 5.15
C ASN A 192 12.89 2.10 3.93
N LEU A 193 11.78 2.85 4.01
CA LEU A 193 11.34 3.78 2.97
C LEU A 193 12.33 4.94 2.75
N ALA A 194 13.03 5.36 3.80
CA ALA A 194 14.06 6.40 3.75
C ALA A 194 15.44 5.89 3.28
N SER A 195 15.57 4.60 2.94
CA SER A 195 16.82 4.05 2.44
C SER A 195 17.21 4.67 1.08
N ALA A 196 18.51 4.79 0.83
CA ALA A 196 19.02 5.36 -0.41
C ALA A 196 18.59 4.53 -1.63
N GLU A 197 18.53 3.20 -1.49
CA GLU A 197 18.13 2.26 -2.54
C GLU A 197 16.69 2.49 -2.98
N VAL A 198 15.75 2.62 -2.02
CA VAL A 198 14.34 2.94 -2.31
C VAL A 198 14.22 4.33 -2.93
N ALA A 199 14.91 5.33 -2.37
CA ALA A 199 14.84 6.71 -2.86
C ALA A 199 15.39 6.86 -4.29
N GLU A 200 16.46 6.16 -4.62
CA GLU A 200 17.02 6.09 -5.98
C GLU A 200 16.05 5.38 -6.92
N MET A 201 15.53 4.22 -6.53
CA MET A 201 14.69 3.40 -7.39
C MET A 201 13.35 4.07 -7.73
N ASN A 202 12.69 4.68 -6.74
CA ASN A 202 11.37 5.29 -6.93
C ASN A 202 11.43 6.79 -7.25
N ASN A 203 12.61 7.34 -7.54
CA ASN A 203 12.82 8.77 -7.83
C ASN A 203 12.24 9.70 -6.74
N GLY A 204 12.34 9.29 -5.47
CA GLY A 204 11.83 10.06 -4.32
C GLY A 204 10.33 9.92 -4.04
N GLN A 205 9.59 9.10 -4.78
CA GLN A 205 8.16 8.83 -4.53
C GLN A 205 7.87 8.32 -3.11
N ALA A 206 8.81 7.64 -2.45
CA ALA A 206 8.67 7.20 -1.06
C ALA A 206 8.26 8.32 -0.09
N GLN A 207 8.55 9.58 -0.40
CA GLN A 207 8.12 10.73 0.40
C GLN A 207 6.59 10.82 0.50
N LEU A 208 5.83 10.41 -0.51
CA LEU A 208 4.37 10.32 -0.45
C LEU A 208 3.93 9.34 0.62
N TYR A 209 4.54 8.16 0.67
CA TYR A 209 4.17 7.15 1.65
C TYR A 209 4.60 7.55 3.06
N ILE A 210 5.81 8.12 3.20
CA ILE A 210 6.29 8.68 4.47
C ILE A 210 5.34 9.76 5.00
N ALA A 211 4.92 10.70 4.14
CA ALA A 211 3.96 11.74 4.49
C ALA A 211 2.60 11.15 4.89
N TYR A 212 2.11 10.15 4.15
CA TYR A 212 0.88 9.43 4.47
C TYR A 212 0.95 8.75 5.85
N LEU A 213 2.03 8.00 6.11
CA LEU A 213 2.28 7.31 7.40
C LEU A 213 2.37 8.28 8.58
N ASN A 214 2.88 9.49 8.36
CA ASN A 214 2.99 10.54 9.38
C ASN A 214 1.75 11.44 9.48
N GLY A 215 0.76 11.26 8.59
CA GLY A 215 -0.49 11.99 8.60
C GLY A 215 -1.69 11.04 8.71
N PRO A 216 -2.54 10.93 7.68
CA PRO A 216 -3.86 10.31 7.79
C PRO A 216 -3.85 8.78 7.95
N ALA A 217 -2.73 8.10 7.67
CA ALA A 217 -2.64 6.64 7.69
C ALA A 217 -3.10 6.02 9.02
N GLU A 218 -2.82 6.65 10.16
CA GLU A 218 -3.26 6.12 11.46
C GLU A 218 -4.79 6.08 11.53
N THR A 219 -5.45 7.15 11.12
CA THR A 219 -6.91 7.25 11.14
C THR A 219 -7.53 6.24 10.17
N ASP A 220 -6.99 6.13 8.96
CA ASP A 220 -7.47 5.17 7.96
C ASP A 220 -7.34 3.72 8.45
N LEU A 221 -6.20 3.37 9.05
CA LEU A 221 -5.98 2.05 9.62
C LEU A 221 -6.94 1.77 10.79
N ARG A 222 -7.18 2.75 11.66
CA ARG A 222 -8.15 2.62 12.76
C ARG A 222 -9.58 2.43 12.27
N ARG A 223 -9.98 3.11 11.19
CA ARG A 223 -11.30 2.90 10.55
C ARG A 223 -11.40 1.50 9.92
N TYR A 224 -10.33 1.03 9.30
CA TYR A 224 -10.27 -0.33 8.79
C TYR A 224 -10.37 -1.37 9.91
N CYS A 225 -9.62 -1.18 11.01
CA CYS A 225 -9.74 -2.01 12.21
C CYS A 225 -11.17 -2.05 12.77
N TYR A 226 -11.85 -0.90 12.83
CA TYR A 226 -13.26 -0.86 13.22
C TYR A 226 -14.11 -1.75 12.31
N PHE A 227 -13.92 -1.67 11.00
CA PHE A 227 -14.61 -2.55 10.05
C PHE A 227 -14.30 -4.04 10.30
N LEU A 228 -13.05 -4.41 10.55
CA LEU A 228 -12.67 -5.80 10.82
C LEU A 228 -13.39 -6.36 12.07
N GLU A 229 -13.59 -5.55 13.09
CA GLU A 229 -14.24 -5.97 14.34
C GLU A 229 -15.78 -5.96 14.27
N ASN A 230 -16.35 -5.03 13.50
CA ASN A 230 -17.80 -4.77 13.51
C ASN A 230 -18.51 -5.25 12.23
N GLY A 231 -17.77 -5.59 11.18
CA GLY A 231 -18.29 -5.95 9.86
C GLY A 231 -18.91 -4.79 9.08
N GLN A 232 -18.76 -3.54 9.58
CA GLN A 232 -19.28 -2.33 8.96
C GLN A 232 -18.26 -1.20 9.08
N TYR A 233 -18.03 -0.47 7.99
CA TYR A 233 -17.13 0.67 7.99
C TYR A 233 -17.75 1.87 8.72
N PRO A 234 -17.00 2.58 9.58
CA PRO A 234 -17.56 3.70 10.32
C PRO A 234 -17.95 4.83 9.37
N GLN A 235 -19.19 5.31 9.44
CA GLN A 235 -19.73 6.37 8.59
C GLN A 235 -19.61 7.76 9.23
N GLU A 236 -19.73 7.83 10.55
CA GLU A 236 -19.69 9.09 11.30
C GLU A 236 -18.31 9.33 11.94
N ASN A 237 -17.85 10.58 11.89
CA ASN A 237 -16.58 10.97 12.52
C ASN A 237 -16.62 10.99 14.05
N SER A 238 -17.83 10.92 14.64
CA SER A 238 -18.04 10.80 16.10
C SER A 238 -17.82 9.39 16.64
N ILE A 239 -17.71 8.37 15.78
CA ILE A 239 -17.50 6.99 16.21
C ILE A 239 -16.11 6.85 16.83
N ALA A 240 -16.07 6.29 18.04
CA ALA A 240 -14.81 5.94 18.69
C ALA A 240 -14.14 4.79 17.93
N LEU A 241 -12.93 5.05 17.43
CA LEU A 241 -12.14 4.08 16.68
C LEU A 241 -11.20 3.30 17.62
N PRO A 242 -10.91 2.01 17.35
CA PRO A 242 -9.97 1.23 18.14
C PRO A 242 -8.57 1.87 18.11
N GLU A 243 -7.79 1.68 19.17
CA GLU A 243 -6.41 2.15 19.27
C GLU A 243 -5.45 1.18 18.54
N LEU A 244 -4.29 1.67 18.11
CA LEU A 244 -3.21 0.87 17.49
C LEU A 244 -2.04 0.61 18.45
#